data_AF-A0A1Q9UWN1-F1
#
_entry.id   AF-A0A1Q9UWN1-F1
#
_cell.length_a   1.000
_cell.length_b   1.000
_cell.length_c   1.000
_cell.angle_alpha   90.00
_cell.angle_beta   90.00
_cell.angle_gamma   90.00
#
_symmetry.space_group_name_H-M   'P 1'
#
loop_
_entity.id
_entity.type
_entity.pdbx_description
1 polymer ?
#
loop_
_entity_poly.entity_id
_entity_poly.type
_entity_poly.pdbx_seq_one_letter_code
_entity_poly.pdbx_strand_id
1 'polypeptide(L)' 'MAPRHPRLPRFLGTGGVLGALIALLVAVVGRDVPYVNGLEEYLIFALIGGGTGVAVGALAFLVADRPRLGS' A
#
# COMPACT_ATOMS: atom_id res chain seq x y z
N MET A 1 -3.01 1.96 32.09
CA MET A 1 -2.96 1.24 30.80
C MET A 1 -2.20 2.13 29.82
N ALA A 2 -0.98 1.78 29.44
CA ALA A 2 -0.15 2.63 28.57
C ALA A 2 -0.85 2.81 27.21
N PRO A 3 -0.99 4.05 26.70
CA PRO A 3 -1.52 4.28 25.36
C PRO A 3 -0.66 3.51 24.35
N ARG A 4 -1.26 2.55 23.65
CA ARG A 4 -0.59 1.86 22.55
C ARG A 4 -0.51 2.84 21.39
N HIS A 5 0.60 3.57 21.28
CA HIS A 5 0.86 4.40 20.11
C HIS A 5 0.86 3.53 18.85
N PRO A 6 0.14 3.94 17.79
CA PRO A 6 0.25 3.28 16.50
C PRO A 6 1.71 3.32 16.04
N ARG A 7 2.20 2.21 15.48
CA ARG A 7 3.59 2.12 14.99
C ARG A 7 3.60 2.37 13.49
N LEU A 8 4.07 3.54 13.07
CA LEU A 8 4.21 3.94 11.66
C LEU A 8 4.82 2.83 10.77
N PRO A 9 5.91 2.13 11.15
CA PRO A 9 6.51 1.10 10.30
C PRO A 9 5.54 -0.06 9.98
N ARG A 10 4.64 -0.38 10.92
CA ARG A 10 3.63 -1.42 10.70
C ARG A 10 2.61 -0.99 9.68
N PHE A 11 2.11 0.24 9.79
CA PHE A 11 1.13 0.81 8.85
C PHE A 11 1.68 0.90 7.43
N LEU A 12 2.93 1.38 7.28
CA LEU A 12 3.61 1.45 5.98
C LEU A 12 3.82 0.04 5.40
N GLY A 13 4.27 -0.91 6.24
CA GLY A 13 4.46 -2.30 5.82
C GLY A 13 3.17 -2.97 5.38
N THR A 14 2.10 -2.89 6.17
CA THR A 14 0.80 -3.46 5.80
C THR A 14 0.21 -2.79 4.56
N GLY A 15 0.31 -1.47 4.46
CA GLY A 15 -0.17 -0.74 3.29
C GLY A 15 0.58 -1.15 2.03
N GLY A 16 1.91 -1.17 2.08
CA GLY A 16 2.75 -1.58 0.95
C GLY A 16 2.50 -3.02 0.51
N VAL A 17 2.40 -3.96 1.45
CA VAL A 17 2.10 -5.37 1.15
C VAL A 17 0.73 -5.51 0.49
N LEU A 18 -0.31 -4.86 1.06
CA LEU A 18 -1.66 -4.91 0.48
C LEU A 18 -1.71 -4.29 -0.91
N GLY A 19 -1.08 -3.13 -1.10
CA GLY A 19 -1.02 -2.46 -2.39
C GLY A 19 -0.29 -3.30 -3.45
N ALA A 20 0.82 -3.94 -3.08
CA ALA A 20 1.55 -4.84 -3.96
C ALA A 20 0.72 -6.08 -4.34
N LEU A 21 0.01 -6.68 -3.37
CA LEU A 21 -0.87 -7.83 -3.62
C LEU A 21 -2.04 -7.48 -4.55
N ILE A 22 -2.66 -6.31 -4.35
CA ILE A 22 -3.76 -5.85 -5.21
C ILE A 22 -3.25 -5.61 -6.62
N ALA A 23 -2.12 -4.93 -6.79
CA ALA A 23 -1.57 -4.69 -8.11
C ALA A 23 -1.12 -5.98 -8.81
N LEU A 24 -0.62 -6.98 -8.07
CA LEU A 24 -0.35 -8.30 -8.62
C LEU A 24 -1.63 -8.98 -9.13
N LEU A 25 -2.73 -8.93 -8.37
CA LEU A 25 -4.03 -9.45 -8.80
C LEU A 25 -4.52 -8.72 -10.07
N VAL A 26 -4.37 -7.40 -10.13
CA VAL A 26 -4.73 -6.60 -11.31
C VAL A 26 -3.87 -7.00 -12.51
N ALA A 27 -2.56 -7.16 -12.35
CA ALA A 27 -1.66 -7.56 -13.42
C ALA A 27 -1.96 -8.97 -13.95
N VAL A 28 -2.40 -9.89 -13.08
CA VAL A 28 -2.81 -11.24 -13.48
C VAL A 28 -4.13 -11.22 -14.27
N VAL A 29 -5.06 -10.32 -13.92
CA VAL A 29 -6.39 -10.25 -14.55
C VAL A 29 -6.40 -9.38 -15.82
N GLY A 30 -5.61 -8.31 -15.86
CA GLY A 30 -5.63 -7.27 -16.89
C GLY A 30 -4.57 -7.42 -17.98
N ARG A 31 -3.95 -8.59 -18.09
CA ARG A 31 -2.77 -8.85 -18.92
C ARG A 31 -3.06 -8.69 -20.41
N ASP A 32 -2.93 -7.47 -20.93
CA ASP A 32 -2.82 -7.15 -22.35
C ASP A 32 -2.33 -5.69 -22.53
N VAL A 33 -1.15 -5.33 -22.01
CA VAL A 33 -0.46 -4.10 -22.45
C VAL A 33 0.41 -4.46 -23.67
N PRO A 34 0.00 -4.10 -24.91
CA PRO A 34 0.83 -4.39 -26.06
C PRO A 34 2.17 -3.66 -25.94
N TYR A 35 3.24 -4.31 -26.40
CA TYR A 35 4.63 -3.80 -26.46
C TYR A 35 5.46 -3.82 -25.17
N VAL A 36 4.95 -4.35 -24.04
CA VAL A 36 5.73 -4.49 -22.79
C VAL A 36 5.99 -5.98 -22.50
N ASN A 37 7.21 -6.33 -22.11
CA ASN A 37 7.50 -7.70 -21.68
C ASN A 37 6.75 -7.99 -20.37
N GLY A 38 6.13 -9.16 -20.23
CA GLY A 38 5.30 -9.47 -19.07
C GLY A 38 6.00 -9.29 -17.72
N LEU A 39 7.31 -9.53 -17.63
CA LEU A 39 8.09 -9.28 -16.41
C LEU A 39 8.17 -7.78 -16.06
N GLU A 40 8.37 -6.92 -17.06
CA GLU A 40 8.44 -5.47 -16.89
C GLU A 40 7.09 -4.91 -16.47
N GLU A 41 6.01 -5.40 -17.07
CA GLU A 41 4.64 -5.07 -16.68
C GLU A 41 4.38 -5.42 -15.21
N TYR A 42 4.74 -6.62 -14.76
CA TYR A 42 4.62 -7.01 -13.35
C TYR A 42 5.42 -6.12 -12.40
N LEU A 43 6.65 -5.74 -12.77
CA LEU A 43 7.48 -4.86 -11.94
C LEU A 43 6.90 -3.45 -11.82
N ILE A 44 6.36 -2.92 -12.92
CA ILE A 44 5.69 -1.61 -12.94
C ILE A 44 4.45 -1.64 -12.05
N PHE A 45 3.59 -2.65 -12.20
CA PHE A 45 2.40 -2.81 -11.36
C PHE A 45 2.77 -2.98 -9.88
N ALA A 46 3.79 -3.79 -9.57
CA ALA A 46 4.25 -3.99 -8.20
C ALA A 46 4.79 -2.69 -7.58
N LEU A 47 5.54 -1.88 -8.33
CA LEU A 47 6.05 -0.59 -7.88
C LEU A 47 4.93 0.42 -7.63
N ILE A 48 4.00 0.55 -8.58
CA ILE A 48 2.85 1.47 -8.46
C ILE A 48 1.97 1.02 -7.29
N GLY A 49 1.56 -0.24 -7.28
CA GLY A 49 0.71 -0.81 -6.24
C GLY A 49 1.33 -0.72 -4.85
N GLY A 50 2.60 -1.13 -4.73
CA GLY A 50 3.35 -1.05 -3.48
C GLY A 50 3.49 0.40 -3.01
N GLY A 51 3.88 1.31 -3.89
CA GLY A 51 4.02 2.74 -3.57
C GLY A 51 2.69 3.38 -3.14
N THR A 52 1.62 3.16 -3.89
CA THR A 52 0.26 3.61 -3.52
C THR A 52 -0.18 3.00 -2.20
N GLY A 53 0.09 1.71 -1.98
CA GLY A 53 -0.19 1.02 -0.73
C GLY A 53 0.53 1.63 0.47
N VAL A 54 1.81 1.97 0.33
CA VAL A 54 2.58 2.68 1.37
C VAL A 54 1.97 4.04 1.67
N ALA A 55 1.58 4.82 0.64
CA ALA A 55 0.93 6.10 0.83
C ALA A 55 -0.42 5.97 1.57
N VAL A 56 -1.23 4.98 1.21
CA VAL A 56 -2.48 4.66 1.92
C VAL A 56 -2.20 4.24 3.36
N GLY A 57 -1.16 3.44 3.60
CA GLY A 57 -0.71 3.07 4.95
C GLY A 57 -0.30 4.28 5.78
N ALA A 58 0.40 5.25 5.18
CA ALA A 58 0.76 6.51 5.83
C ALA A 58 -0.48 7.35 6.19
N LEU A 59 -1.45 7.46 5.28
CA LEU A 59 -2.73 8.13 5.55
C LEU A 59 -3.51 7.41 6.67
N ALA A 60 -3.57 6.08 6.64
CA ALA A 60 -4.21 5.29 7.68
C ALA A 60 -3.54 5.47 9.04
N PHE A 61 -2.20 5.58 9.07
CA PHE A 61 -1.47 5.94 10.27
C PHE A 61 -1.88 7.32 10.78
N LEU A 62 -1.90 8.34 9.91
CA LEU A 62 -2.31 9.69 10.30
C LEU A 62 -3.76 9.72 10.82
N VAL A 63 -4.67 8.94 10.23
CA VAL A 63 -6.05 8.80 10.72
C VAL A 63 -6.10 8.10 12.08
N ALA A 64 -5.30 7.05 12.28
CA ALA A 64 -5.24 6.31 13.54
C ALA A 64 -4.52 7.06 14.67
N ASP A 65 -3.57 7.93 14.31
CA ASP A 65 -2.80 8.78 15.21
C ASP A 65 -3.46 10.14 15.42
N ARG A 66 -4.56 10.46 14.70
CA ARG A 66 -5.37 11.64 15.03
C ARG A 66 -5.73 11.54 16.51
N PRO A 67 -5.26 12.50 17.33
CA PRO A 67 -5.62 12.50 18.73
C PRO A 67 -7.13 12.62 18.85
N ARG A 68 -7.62 12.23 20.00
CA ARG A 68 -8.87 12.69 20.61
C ARG A 68 -8.88 14.23 20.68
N LEU A 69 -8.87 14.93 19.54
CA LEU A 69 -8.84 16.39 19.36
C LEU A 69 -10.22 17.00 19.69
N GLY A 70 -10.87 16.49 20.72
CA GLY A 70 -12.22 16.84 21.15
C GLY A 70 -12.45 16.56 22.63
N SER A 71 -11.41 16.61 23.46
CA SER A 71 -11.54 16.64 24.93
C SER A 71 -10.82 17.85 25.49
#